data_AF-A0AAE1A2L5-F1
#
_entry.id   AF-A0AAE1A2L5-F1
#
_cell.length_a   1.000
_cell.length_b   1.000
_cell.length_c   1.000
_cell.angle_alpha   90.00
_cell.angle_beta   90.00
_cell.angle_gamma   90.00
#
_symmetry.space_group_name_H-M   'P 1'
#
loop_
_entity.id
_entity.type
_entity.pdbx_description
1 polymer ?
#
loop_
_entity_poly.entity_id
_entity_poly.type
_entity_poly.pdbx_seq_one_letter_code
_entity_poly.pdbx_strand_id
1 'polypeptide(L)'
;MNASRYYENLEVVRVQNAVASLLKLAEKTDKHEWNTGPHIVNAFYDYTKNSIFFPAGILQPPFFSAQYPDSLNYGAIGVVIGHEITHGFDDK
;
A
#
# COMPACT_ATOMS: atom_id res chain seq x y z
N MET A 1 -21.13 -13.27 -6.43
CA MET A 1 -20.99 -13.68 -5.01
C MET A 1 -22.38 -13.88 -4.42
N ASN A 2 -22.56 -14.87 -3.55
CA ASN A 2 -23.83 -15.12 -2.86
C ASN A 2 -23.66 -14.82 -1.36
N ALA A 3 -24.45 -13.89 -0.81
CA ALA A 3 -24.31 -13.42 0.56
C ALA A 3 -24.42 -14.53 1.64
N SER A 4 -25.13 -15.62 1.33
CA SER A 4 -25.34 -16.75 2.25
C SER A 4 -24.29 -17.85 2.14
N ARG A 5 -23.35 -17.76 1.17
CA ARG A 5 -22.36 -18.81 0.84
C ARG A 5 -20.94 -18.29 1.04
N TYR A 6 -20.61 -17.95 2.29
CA TYR A 6 -19.34 -17.32 2.64
C TYR A 6 -18.13 -18.17 2.24
N TYR A 7 -18.14 -19.47 2.59
CA TYR A 7 -17.03 -20.37 2.30
C TYR A 7 -16.81 -20.53 0.78
N GLU A 8 -17.87 -20.73 0.01
CA GLU A 8 -17.74 -20.87 -1.45
C GLU A 8 -17.29 -19.57 -2.11
N ASN A 9 -17.70 -18.41 -1.60
CA ASN A 9 -17.17 -17.14 -2.09
C ASN A 9 -15.66 -17.02 -1.83
N LEU A 10 -15.15 -17.49 -0.68
CA LEU A 10 -13.72 -17.49 -0.40
C LEU A 10 -12.95 -18.40 -1.36
N GLU A 11 -13.46 -19.60 -1.64
CA GLU A 11 -12.81 -20.53 -2.58
C GLU A 11 -12.77 -19.95 -4.00
N VAL A 12 -13.86 -19.31 -4.45
CA VAL A 12 -13.87 -18.61 -5.74
C VAL A 12 -12.82 -17.50 -5.80
N VAL A 13 -12.71 -16.68 -4.76
CA VAL A 13 -11.72 -15.59 -4.71
C VAL A 13 -10.29 -16.14 -4.71
N ARG A 14 -10.01 -17.24 -3.97
CA ARG A 14 -8.70 -17.88 -3.97
C ARG A 14 -8.29 -18.35 -5.36
N VAL A 15 -9.19 -19.07 -6.05
CA VAL A 15 -8.92 -19.57 -7.41
C VAL A 15 -8.73 -18.40 -8.38
N GLN A 16 -9.56 -17.37 -8.31
CA GLN A 16 -9.43 -16.19 -9.16
C GLN A 16 -8.09 -15.48 -8.96
N ASN A 17 -7.67 -15.26 -7.71
CA ASN A 17 -6.39 -14.62 -7.41
C ASN A 17 -5.19 -15.46 -7.90
N ALA A 18 -5.26 -16.78 -7.77
CA ALA A 18 -4.21 -17.69 -8.25
C ALA A 18 -4.09 -17.64 -9.79
N VAL A 19 -5.22 -17.74 -10.49
CA VAL A 19 -5.24 -17.66 -11.97
C VAL A 19 -4.74 -16.30 -12.44
N ALA A 20 -5.21 -15.20 -11.85
CA ALA A 20 -4.75 -13.85 -12.20
C ALA A 20 -3.23 -13.68 -12.00
N SER A 21 -2.69 -14.19 -10.90
CA SER A 21 -1.25 -14.14 -10.61
C SER A 21 -0.41 -14.90 -11.64
N LEU A 22 -0.90 -16.06 -12.10
CA LEU A 22 -0.24 -16.85 -13.15
C LEU A 22 -0.28 -16.14 -14.51
N LEU A 23 -1.41 -15.50 -14.85
CA LEU A 23 -1.55 -14.76 -16.11
C LEU A 23 -0.60 -13.57 -16.18
N LYS A 24 -0.36 -12.87 -15.05
CA LYS A 24 0.59 -11.76 -14.96
C LYS A 24 2.03 -12.14 -15.34
N LEU A 25 2.42 -13.42 -15.29
CA LEU A 25 3.76 -13.87 -15.70
C LEU A 25 4.04 -13.64 -17.19
N ALA A 26 3.00 -13.62 -18.02
CA ALA A 26 3.13 -13.39 -19.46
C ALA A 26 3.05 -11.88 -19.82
N GLU A 27 2.75 -11.02 -18.86
CA GLU A 27 2.54 -9.59 -19.06
C GLU A 27 3.76 -8.78 -18.61
N LYS A 28 3.87 -7.54 -19.10
CA LYS A 28 4.88 -6.61 -18.58
C LYS A 28 4.43 -6.10 -17.22
N THR A 29 5.38 -5.88 -16.31
CA THR A 29 5.12 -5.27 -15.01
C THR A 29 4.50 -3.88 -15.17
N ASP A 30 3.34 -3.66 -14.54
CA ASP A 30 2.73 -2.34 -14.43
C ASP A 30 3.42 -1.53 -13.32
N LYS A 31 4.01 -0.39 -13.71
CA LYS A 31 4.71 0.52 -12.80
C LYS A 31 3.75 1.38 -11.97
N HIS A 32 2.47 1.45 -12.36
CA HIS A 32 1.46 2.23 -11.66
C HIS A 32 0.61 1.40 -10.69
N GLU A 33 0.75 0.07 -10.70
CA GLU A 33 0.03 -0.81 -9.79
C GLU A 33 0.47 -0.59 -8.34
N TRP A 34 -0.51 -0.47 -7.44
CA TRP A 34 -0.30 -0.47 -6.00
C TRP A 34 -0.63 -1.84 -5.41
N ASN A 35 0.21 -2.31 -4.49
CA ASN A 35 0.00 -3.59 -3.80
C ASN A 35 -0.92 -3.46 -2.57
N THR A 36 -1.56 -2.31 -2.39
CA THR A 36 -2.39 -2.00 -1.22
C THR A 36 -3.60 -1.14 -1.59
N GLY A 37 -4.60 -1.14 -0.72
CA GLY A 37 -5.77 -0.27 -0.86
C GLY A 37 -5.54 1.13 -0.28
N PRO A 38 -6.26 2.15 -0.77
CA PRO A 38 -6.12 3.53 -0.28
C PRO A 38 -6.56 3.73 1.17
N HIS A 39 -7.38 2.83 1.72
CA HIS A 39 -7.91 2.88 3.08
C HIS A 39 -6.94 2.38 4.16
N ILE A 40 -5.80 1.81 3.75
CA ILE A 40 -4.83 1.24 4.68
C ILE A 40 -4.12 2.36 5.44
N VAL A 41 -4.02 2.20 6.76
CA VAL A 41 -3.29 3.13 7.63
C VAL A 41 -1.87 2.61 7.78
N ASN A 42 -1.06 2.80 6.73
CA ASN A 42 0.35 2.43 6.69
C ASN A 42 1.09 3.23 5.60
N ALA A 43 2.40 3.09 5.48
CA ALA A 43 3.22 3.56 4.37
C ALA A 43 4.16 2.44 3.89
N PHE A 44 4.68 2.56 2.67
CA PHE A 44 5.47 1.49 2.05
C PHE A 44 6.51 2.01 1.06
N TYR A 45 7.63 1.28 1.01
CA TYR A 45 8.63 1.29 -0.05
C TYR A 45 8.55 0.00 -0.89
N ASP A 46 8.50 0.14 -2.21
CA ASP A 46 8.60 -0.96 -3.18
C ASP A 46 9.98 -0.91 -3.86
N TYR A 47 10.85 -1.86 -3.49
CA TYR A 47 12.22 -1.97 -4.02
C TYR A 47 12.25 -2.29 -5.53
N THR A 48 11.26 -3.04 -6.03
CA THR A 48 11.21 -3.43 -7.46
C THR A 48 10.89 -2.25 -8.36
N LYS A 49 10.13 -1.28 -7.84
CA LYS A 49 9.72 -0.06 -8.54
C LYS A 49 10.52 1.18 -8.13
N ASN A 50 11.34 1.06 -7.08
CA ASN A 50 11.99 2.18 -6.39
C ASN A 50 11.00 3.33 -6.10
N SER A 51 9.90 2.99 -5.43
CA SER A 51 8.79 3.92 -5.18
C SER A 51 8.33 3.88 -3.74
N ILE A 52 8.10 5.06 -3.16
CA ILE A 52 7.37 5.23 -1.90
C ILE A 52 5.91 5.60 -2.20
N PHE A 53 4.97 5.10 -1.42
CA PHE A 53 3.57 5.52 -1.53
C PHE A 53 2.87 5.59 -0.16
N PHE A 54 1.98 6.57 -0.05
CA PHE A 54 1.25 6.90 1.17
C PHE A 54 -0.25 6.79 0.88
N PRO A 55 -0.89 5.67 1.22
CA PRO A 55 -2.33 5.53 1.16
C PRO A 55 -3.06 6.66 1.89
N ALA A 56 -4.25 7.04 1.41
CA ALA A 56 -5.06 8.09 2.03
C ALA A 56 -5.38 7.79 3.52
N GLY A 57 -5.45 6.51 3.90
CA GLY A 57 -5.67 6.08 5.27
C GLY A 57 -4.61 6.55 6.27
N ILE A 58 -3.35 6.80 5.86
CA ILE A 58 -2.34 7.35 6.78
C ILE A 58 -2.35 8.88 6.85
N LEU A 59 -2.97 9.57 5.88
CA LEU A 59 -2.97 11.03 5.77
C LEU A 59 -4.07 11.68 6.63
N GLN A 60 -4.10 11.31 7.90
CA GLN A 60 -5.05 11.80 8.90
C GLN A 60 -4.36 11.99 10.26
N PRO A 61 -4.98 12.70 11.22
CA PRO A 61 -4.48 12.77 12.58
C PRO A 61 -4.24 11.38 13.19
N PRO A 62 -3.15 11.18 13.96
CA PRO A 62 -2.17 12.18 14.39
C PRO A 62 -1.03 12.43 13.38
N PHE A 63 -1.00 11.73 12.25
CA PHE A 63 0.13 11.78 11.30
C PHE A 63 0.14 13.07 10.49
N PHE A 64 -1.02 13.49 9.98
CA PHE A 64 -1.14 14.67 9.14
C PHE A 64 -2.45 15.43 9.38
N SER A 65 -2.36 16.75 9.44
CA SER A 65 -3.50 17.65 9.31
C SER A 65 -3.04 18.96 8.68
N ALA A 66 -3.81 19.48 7.73
CA ALA A 66 -3.57 20.80 7.14
C ALA A 66 -3.74 21.96 8.15
N GLN A 67 -4.29 21.69 9.34
CA GLN A 67 -4.48 22.65 10.42
C GLN A 67 -3.39 22.56 11.49
N TYR A 68 -2.51 21.54 11.45
CA TYR A 68 -1.41 21.43 12.39
C TYR A 68 -0.30 22.42 12.06
N PRO A 69 0.42 22.95 13.08
CA PRO A 69 1.71 23.57 12.85
C PRO A 69 2.62 22.61 12.08
N ASP A 70 3.40 23.15 11.14
CA ASP A 70 4.32 22.36 10.32
C ASP A 70 5.21 21.45 11.15
N SER A 71 5.65 21.90 12.34
CA SER A 71 6.48 21.09 13.25
C SER A 71 5.84 19.75 13.63
N LEU A 72 4.53 19.70 13.82
CA LEU A 72 3.83 18.44 14.11
C LEU A 72 3.74 17.56 12.86
N ASN A 73 3.45 18.14 11.70
CA ASN A 73 3.41 17.38 10.44
C ASN A 73 4.80 16.82 10.10
N TYR A 74 5.86 17.61 10.22
CA TYR A 74 7.24 17.14 10.01
C TYR A 74 7.66 16.08 11.04
N GLY A 75 7.28 16.25 12.31
CA GLY A 75 7.58 15.29 13.37
C GLY A 75 6.80 13.97 13.26
N ALA A 76 5.64 13.98 12.59
CA ALA A 76 4.80 12.80 12.40
C ALA A 76 4.93 12.26 10.97
N ILE A 77 4.10 12.71 10.01
CA ILE A 77 4.16 12.19 8.63
C ILE A 77 5.52 12.45 7.97
N GLY A 78 6.23 13.52 8.31
CA GLY A 78 7.57 13.79 7.79
C GLY A 78 8.59 12.70 8.16
N VAL A 79 8.56 12.21 9.40
CA VAL A 79 9.39 11.07 9.84
C VAL A 79 9.01 9.80 9.09
N VAL A 80 7.71 9.55 8.87
CA VAL A 80 7.25 8.39 8.09
C VAL A 80 7.74 8.49 6.64
N ILE A 81 7.66 9.66 6.01
CA ILE A 81 8.20 9.86 4.66
C ILE A 81 9.72 9.60 4.63
N GLY A 82 10.45 10.11 5.61
CA GLY A 82 11.89 9.84 5.75
C GLY A 82 12.21 8.36 5.97
N HIS A 83 11.39 7.64 6.75
CA HIS A 83 11.50 6.20 6.98
C HIS A 83 11.38 5.43 5.66
N GLU A 84 10.33 5.69 4.87
CA GLU A 84 10.14 5.02 3.57
C GLU A 84 11.23 5.37 2.55
N ILE A 85 11.75 6.60 2.57
CA ILE A 85 12.91 6.95 1.72
C ILE A 85 14.14 6.15 2.14
N THR A 86 14.35 5.98 3.45
CA THR A 86 15.53 5.29 3.99
C THR A 86 15.52 3.80 3.66
N HIS A 87 14.36 3.18 3.46
CA HIS A 87 14.25 1.82 2.91
C HIS A 87 14.89 1.67 1.53
N GLY A 88 15.04 2.74 0.74
CA GLY A 88 15.81 2.70 -0.50
C GLY A 88 17.33 2.60 -0.33
N PHE A 89 17.82 2.68 0.92
CA PHE A 89 19.24 2.70 1.26
C PHE A 89 19.60 1.77 2.43
N ASP A 90 18.63 1.03 2.98
CA ASP A 90 18.93 0.05 4.02
C ASP A 90 19.53 -1.22 3.40
N ASP A 91 19.95 -2.14 4.26
CA ASP A 91 20.63 -3.38 3.89
C ASP A 91 19.67 -4.51 3.49
N LYS A 92 18.39 -4.20 3.20
CA LYS A 92 17.41 -5.18 2.74
C LYS A 92 17.25 -5.27 1.23
#